data_AF-A0A067A274-F1
#
_entry.id   AF-A0A067A274-F1
#
_cell.length_a   1.000
_cell.length_b   1.000
_cell.length_c   1.000
_cell.angle_alpha   90.00
_cell.angle_beta   90.00
_cell.angle_gamma   90.00
#
_symmetry.space_group_name_H-M   'P 1'
#
loop_
_entity.id
_entity.type
_entity.pdbx_description
1 polymer ?
#
loop_
_entity_poly.entity_id
_entity_poly.type
_entity_poly.pdbx_seq_one_letter_code
_entity_poly.pdbx_strand_id
1 'polypeptide(L)'
;MAQYSFVMEVIHKKGFDPFKVLTSLKKLKLLCLSVWQFCVRSRIIESMYYFRRSLLMALNRLKKDCRSRAESGFILMFMLVLLVLGAATYFGTYAKNYSFSHRQSEMQKTLQELNSVKQQLLNYAVFQPELFQSDLVSNTVTNASIANIPSPGYFPCPDMDGDGALSGAESPCSNPRVIGNDATGFDYGFLPVEFKTRNFFLKGVSPKSFYYVVADRFVNASGDYNNTTTHRYAPLNPSMTPSVGVDSGNPPALPANTLPWLQVNGSGNYVVLIISPGAPQTFPDGTSQDRTQAGDAKTVVGQYLDMRFDASGNKIDNGNASGTRFFFSGQQTSPTVNDIVVGITFDEWRAAMAARIKVQKSALCNLSPSVAHWFNDYNAVSNPAGSNWRDQFIGGQAVCP
;
A
#
# COMPACT_ATOMS: atom_id res chain seq x y z
N MET A 1 8.09 6.42 -29.61
CA MET A 1 6.60 6.44 -29.58
C MET A 1 5.96 6.28 -30.96
N ALA A 2 6.54 5.53 -31.91
CA ALA A 2 5.98 5.36 -33.26
C ALA A 2 5.67 3.89 -33.65
N GLN A 3 5.87 2.92 -32.76
CA GLN A 3 5.63 1.50 -33.05
C GLN A 3 4.30 0.94 -32.52
N TYR A 4 3.51 1.72 -31.77
CA TYR A 4 2.23 1.27 -31.22
C TYR A 4 1.00 1.67 -32.05
N SER A 5 1.16 2.48 -33.11
CA SER A 5 0.01 2.99 -33.88
C SER A 5 -0.48 2.03 -34.98
N PHE A 6 0.33 1.07 -35.43
CA PHE A 6 -0.03 0.19 -36.55
C PHE A 6 -0.85 -1.04 -36.12
N VAL A 7 -0.82 -1.41 -34.83
CA VAL A 7 -1.49 -2.63 -34.33
C VAL A 7 -2.98 -2.40 -34.06
N MET A 8 -3.42 -1.17 -33.80
CA MET A 8 -4.83 -0.87 -33.50
C MET A 8 -5.71 -0.72 -34.74
N GLU A 9 -5.15 -0.43 -35.92
CA GLU A 9 -5.95 -0.20 -37.14
C GLU A 9 -6.40 -1.50 -37.84
N VAL A 10 -5.73 -2.63 -37.57
CA VAL A 10 -6.12 -3.94 -38.13
C VAL A 10 -7.28 -4.59 -37.35
N ILE A 11 -7.49 -4.21 -36.08
CA ILE A 11 -8.47 -4.85 -35.19
C ILE A 11 -9.91 -4.38 -35.49
N HIS A 12 -10.10 -3.20 -36.09
CA HIS A 12 -11.44 -2.66 -36.35
C HIS A 12 -12.12 -3.19 -37.62
N LYS A 13 -11.39 -3.88 -38.52
CA LYS A 13 -11.92 -4.34 -39.83
C LYS A 13 -12.42 -5.79 -39.88
N LYS A 14 -12.32 -6.57 -38.79
CA LYS A 14 -12.67 -8.01 -38.83
C LYS A 14 -13.63 -8.53 -37.74
N GLY A 15 -14.36 -7.65 -37.04
CA GLY A 15 -15.41 -8.08 -36.11
C GLY A 15 -14.91 -9.06 -35.03
N PHE A 16 -13.68 -8.85 -34.55
CA PHE A 16 -13.06 -9.71 -33.56
C PHE A 16 -13.44 -9.25 -32.15
N ASP A 17 -14.13 -10.11 -31.41
CA ASP A 17 -14.50 -9.87 -30.01
C ASP A 17 -13.26 -9.98 -29.10
N PRO A 18 -12.78 -8.86 -28.51
CA PRO A 18 -11.55 -8.83 -27.71
C PRO A 18 -11.67 -9.63 -26.41
N PHE A 19 -12.89 -9.89 -25.91
CA PHE A 19 -13.09 -10.67 -24.70
C PHE A 19 -12.82 -12.16 -24.92
N LYS A 20 -13.22 -12.72 -26.07
CA LYS A 20 -12.95 -14.13 -26.41
C LYS A 20 -11.46 -14.42 -26.54
N VAL A 21 -10.69 -13.48 -27.11
CA VAL A 21 -9.23 -13.61 -27.28
C VAL A 21 -8.50 -13.57 -25.93
N LEU A 22 -8.92 -12.70 -25.00
CA LEU A 22 -8.32 -12.61 -23.68
C LEU A 22 -8.57 -13.87 -22.81
N THR A 23 -9.78 -14.46 -22.89
CA THR A 23 -10.07 -15.74 -22.20
C THR A 23 -9.31 -16.92 -22.79
N SER A 24 -9.12 -16.97 -24.12
CA SER A 24 -8.31 -18.02 -24.76
C SER A 24 -6.82 -17.87 -24.41
N LEU A 25 -6.29 -16.65 -24.35
CA LEU A 25 -4.91 -16.40 -23.93
C LEU A 25 -4.67 -16.74 -22.45
N LYS A 26 -5.63 -16.47 -21.56
CA LYS A 26 -5.54 -16.89 -20.15
C LYS A 26 -5.56 -18.43 -20.02
N LYS A 27 -6.43 -19.12 -20.77
CA LYS A 27 -6.46 -20.60 -20.79
C LYS A 27 -5.17 -21.19 -21.35
N LEU A 28 -4.61 -20.60 -22.41
CA LEU A 28 -3.34 -21.04 -23.02
C LEU A 28 -2.15 -20.83 -22.07
N LYS A 29 -2.14 -19.71 -21.32
CA LYS A 29 -1.08 -19.42 -20.33
C LYS A 29 -1.15 -20.36 -19.13
N LEU A 30 -2.35 -20.71 -18.66
CA LEU A 30 -2.56 -21.73 -17.62
C LEU A 30 -2.17 -23.14 -18.10
N LEU A 31 -2.49 -23.49 -19.35
CA LEU A 31 -2.06 -24.76 -19.96
C LEU A 31 -0.55 -24.85 -20.14
N CYS A 32 0.10 -23.77 -20.58
CA CYS A 32 1.57 -23.72 -20.70
C CYS A 32 2.25 -23.81 -19.33
N LEU A 33 1.72 -23.16 -18.28
CA LEU A 33 2.27 -23.29 -16.93
C LEU A 33 2.08 -24.70 -16.35
N SER A 34 0.92 -25.33 -16.58
CA SER A 34 0.69 -26.70 -16.12
C SER A 34 1.53 -27.72 -16.88
N VAL A 35 1.70 -27.56 -18.20
CA VAL A 35 2.58 -28.40 -19.02
C VAL A 35 4.05 -28.18 -18.66
N TRP A 36 4.46 -26.95 -18.34
CA TRP A 36 5.81 -26.66 -17.88
C TRP A 36 6.09 -27.25 -16.49
N GLN A 37 5.16 -27.11 -15.53
CA GLN A 37 5.26 -27.79 -14.22
C GLN A 37 5.25 -29.32 -14.34
N PHE A 38 4.48 -29.88 -15.28
CA PHE A 38 4.45 -31.32 -15.54
C PHE A 38 5.74 -31.80 -16.22
N CYS A 39 6.28 -31.06 -17.19
CA CYS A 39 7.56 -31.34 -17.85
C CYS A 39 8.76 -31.23 -16.88
N VAL A 40 8.77 -30.25 -15.99
CA VAL A 40 9.83 -30.09 -14.98
C VAL A 40 9.76 -31.22 -13.94
N ARG A 41 8.55 -31.58 -13.47
CA ARG A 41 8.39 -32.75 -12.58
C ARG A 41 8.75 -34.07 -13.27
N SER A 42 8.37 -34.25 -14.53
CA SER A 42 8.66 -35.48 -15.30
C SER A 42 10.16 -35.64 -15.57
N ARG A 43 10.87 -34.56 -15.91
CA ARG A 43 12.34 -34.62 -16.11
C ARG A 43 13.11 -34.88 -14.82
N ILE A 44 12.63 -34.42 -13.66
CA ILE A 44 13.27 -34.74 -12.36
C ILE A 44 13.06 -36.22 -12.02
N ILE A 45 11.86 -36.76 -12.25
CA ILE A 45 11.56 -38.18 -12.00
C ILE A 45 12.34 -39.08 -12.95
N GLU A 46 12.42 -38.75 -14.24
CA GLU A 46 13.24 -39.49 -15.21
C GLU A 46 14.73 -39.40 -14.87
N SER A 47 15.24 -38.22 -14.50
CA SER A 47 16.65 -38.07 -14.12
C SER A 47 17.00 -38.86 -12.85
N MET A 48 16.09 -38.93 -11.87
CA MET A 48 16.25 -39.80 -10.70
C MET A 48 16.16 -41.29 -11.06
N TYR A 49 15.33 -41.67 -12.03
CA TYR A 49 15.22 -43.05 -12.52
C TYR A 49 16.48 -43.49 -13.27
N TYR A 50 17.03 -42.63 -14.14
CA TYR A 50 18.29 -42.87 -14.84
C TYR A 50 19.47 -42.93 -13.86
N PHE A 51 19.50 -42.03 -12.87
CA PHE A 51 20.52 -42.07 -11.82
C PHE A 51 20.44 -43.37 -11.01
N ARG A 52 19.23 -43.79 -10.59
CA ARG A 52 19.03 -45.05 -9.85
C ARG A 52 19.44 -46.27 -10.68
N ARG A 53 19.13 -46.29 -11.98
CA ARG A 53 19.47 -47.41 -12.88
C ARG A 53 20.98 -47.46 -13.18
N SER A 54 21.63 -46.32 -13.40
CA SER A 54 23.08 -46.23 -13.55
C SER A 54 23.82 -46.59 -12.25
N LEU A 55 23.31 -46.19 -11.09
CA LEU A 55 23.85 -46.55 -9.78
C LEU A 55 23.72 -48.06 -9.53
N LEU A 56 22.57 -48.67 -9.84
CA LEU A 56 22.36 -50.12 -9.75
C LEU A 56 23.27 -50.90 -10.70
N MET A 57 23.51 -50.41 -11.91
CA MET A 57 24.46 -51.05 -12.84
C MET A 57 25.91 -50.90 -12.37
N ALA A 58 26.30 -49.76 -11.80
CA ALA A 58 27.62 -49.55 -11.23
C ALA A 58 27.87 -50.45 -9.99
N LEU A 59 26.88 -50.56 -9.10
CA LEU A 59 26.92 -51.43 -7.92
C LEU A 59 27.01 -52.91 -8.28
N ASN A 60 26.31 -53.35 -9.33
CA ASN A 60 26.39 -54.74 -9.80
C ASN A 60 27.74 -55.06 -10.47
N ARG A 61 28.43 -54.08 -11.07
CA ARG A 61 29.78 -54.27 -11.63
C ARG A 61 30.88 -54.32 -10.57
N LEU A 62 30.66 -53.72 -9.40
CA LEU A 62 31.61 -53.76 -8.28
C LEU A 62 31.68 -55.12 -7.57
N LYS A 63 30.76 -56.06 -7.85
CA LYS A 63 30.67 -57.35 -7.15
C LYS A 63 31.62 -58.44 -7.69
N LYS A 64 32.35 -58.22 -8.80
CA LYS A 64 33.01 -59.33 -9.53
C LYS A 64 34.53 -59.49 -9.37
N ASP A 65 35.27 -58.53 -8.80
CA ASP A 65 36.72 -58.68 -8.65
C ASP A 65 37.21 -58.23 -7.26
N CYS A 66 37.43 -59.19 -6.36
CA CYS A 66 38.12 -58.97 -5.09
C CYS A 66 39.38 -59.84 -5.03
N ARG A 67 40.45 -59.37 -5.69
CA ARG A 67 41.83 -59.65 -5.29
C ARG A 67 42.76 -58.54 -5.79
N SER A 68 42.80 -57.44 -5.06
CA SER A 68 43.91 -56.49 -5.09
C SER A 68 44.01 -55.85 -3.71
N ARG A 69 45.18 -56.01 -3.09
CA ARG A 69 45.51 -55.60 -1.72
C ARG A 69 45.84 -54.10 -1.68
N ALA A 70 45.40 -53.45 -0.60
CA ALA A 70 45.88 -52.20 -0.01
C ALA A 70 45.62 -50.85 -0.72
N GLU A 71 45.46 -50.75 -2.05
CA GLU A 71 45.28 -49.42 -2.71
C GLU A 71 43.82 -49.01 -2.99
N SER A 72 42.85 -49.91 -2.86
CA SER A 72 41.44 -49.64 -3.20
C SER A 72 40.68 -48.78 -2.18
N GLY A 73 41.20 -48.65 -0.94
CA GLY A 73 40.56 -47.85 0.11
C GLY A 73 40.56 -46.35 -0.17
N PHE A 74 41.64 -45.84 -0.77
CA PHE A 74 41.80 -44.41 -1.05
C PHE A 74 40.80 -43.92 -2.12
N ILE A 75 40.64 -44.69 -3.20
CA ILE A 75 39.73 -44.34 -4.30
C ILE A 75 38.26 -44.29 -3.82
N LEU A 76 37.88 -45.22 -2.95
CA LEU A 76 36.51 -45.27 -2.41
C LEU A 76 36.24 -44.09 -1.47
N MET A 77 37.22 -43.72 -0.64
CA MET A 77 37.15 -42.55 0.23
C MET A 77 37.03 -41.25 -0.59
N PHE A 78 37.81 -41.12 -1.66
CA PHE A 78 37.76 -39.95 -2.56
C PHE A 78 36.42 -39.82 -3.29
N MET A 79 35.87 -40.93 -3.80
CA MET A 79 34.53 -40.96 -4.40
C MET A 79 33.44 -40.53 -3.41
N LEU A 80 33.52 -40.98 -2.16
CA LEU A 80 32.57 -40.61 -1.11
C LEU A 80 32.66 -39.11 -0.78
N VAL A 81 33.88 -38.58 -0.66
CA VAL A 81 34.10 -37.15 -0.44
C VAL A 81 33.54 -36.32 -1.59
N LEU A 82 33.79 -36.71 -2.85
CA LEU A 82 33.22 -36.01 -4.01
C LEU A 82 31.69 -36.04 -4.03
N LEU A 83 31.08 -37.17 -3.66
CA LEU A 83 29.63 -37.30 -3.60
C LEU A 83 29.04 -36.41 -2.50
N VAL A 84 29.68 -36.35 -1.33
CA VAL A 84 29.26 -35.48 -0.22
C VAL A 84 29.41 -34.00 -0.61
N LEU A 85 30.51 -33.61 -1.25
CA LEU A 85 30.72 -32.23 -1.74
C LEU A 85 29.73 -31.86 -2.85
N GLY A 86 29.45 -32.78 -3.77
CA GLY A 86 28.44 -32.59 -4.83
C GLY A 86 27.03 -32.44 -4.28
N ALA A 87 26.65 -33.28 -3.30
CA ALA A 87 25.38 -33.16 -2.62
C ALA A 87 25.28 -31.84 -1.83
N ALA A 88 26.30 -31.49 -1.06
CA ALA A 88 26.32 -30.26 -0.26
C ALA A 88 26.19 -28.99 -1.11
N THR A 89 26.89 -28.93 -2.25
CA THR A 89 26.81 -27.79 -3.18
C THR A 89 25.44 -27.72 -3.88
N TYR A 90 24.89 -28.86 -4.30
CA TYR A 90 23.56 -28.94 -4.91
C TYR A 90 22.46 -28.51 -3.94
N PHE A 91 22.42 -29.09 -2.74
CA PHE A 91 21.43 -28.75 -1.72
C PHE A 91 21.62 -27.34 -1.18
N GLY A 92 22.86 -26.87 -1.01
CA GLY A 92 23.16 -25.50 -0.58
C GLY A 92 22.64 -24.46 -1.58
N THR A 93 22.83 -24.72 -2.88
CA THR A 93 22.33 -23.83 -3.95
C THR A 93 20.81 -23.89 -4.05
N TYR A 94 20.22 -25.09 -3.97
CA TYR A 94 18.78 -25.28 -4.03
C TYR A 94 18.05 -24.63 -2.85
N ALA A 95 18.54 -24.84 -1.62
CA ALA A 95 17.95 -24.25 -0.41
C ALA A 95 18.01 -22.72 -0.43
N LYS A 96 19.13 -22.14 -0.90
CA LYS A 96 19.25 -20.69 -1.11
C LYS A 96 18.21 -20.22 -2.12
N ASN A 97 18.16 -20.80 -3.31
CA ASN A 97 17.23 -20.39 -4.37
C ASN A 97 15.75 -20.52 -3.94
N TYR A 98 15.40 -21.58 -3.22
CA TYR A 98 14.04 -21.77 -2.71
C TYR A 98 13.67 -20.69 -1.69
N SER A 99 14.54 -20.41 -0.71
CA SER A 99 14.27 -19.38 0.30
C SER A 99 14.15 -17.98 -0.30
N PHE A 100 14.99 -17.63 -1.29
CA PHE A 100 14.87 -16.37 -2.02
C PHE A 100 13.57 -16.31 -2.84
N SER A 101 13.24 -17.37 -3.56
CA SER A 101 12.01 -17.43 -4.36
C SER A 101 10.76 -17.33 -3.48
N HIS A 102 10.76 -17.94 -2.29
CA HIS A 102 9.64 -17.88 -1.36
C HIS A 102 9.45 -16.45 -0.82
N ARG A 103 10.53 -15.84 -0.32
CA ARG A 103 10.50 -14.45 0.17
C ARG A 103 10.04 -13.48 -0.91
N GLN A 104 10.52 -13.65 -2.14
CA GLN A 104 10.08 -12.82 -3.26
C GLN A 104 8.58 -13.01 -3.55
N SER A 105 8.08 -14.25 -3.49
CA SER A 105 6.66 -14.52 -3.68
C SER A 105 5.80 -13.94 -2.56
N GLU A 106 6.23 -13.99 -1.31
CA GLU A 106 5.52 -13.38 -0.17
C GLU A 106 5.48 -11.87 -0.32
N MET A 107 6.62 -11.24 -0.60
CA MET A 107 6.70 -9.80 -0.84
C MET A 107 5.79 -9.36 -1.98
N GLN A 108 5.71 -10.13 -3.07
CA GLN A 108 4.78 -9.85 -4.17
C GLN A 108 3.31 -9.93 -3.74
N LYS A 109 2.94 -10.89 -2.88
CA LYS A 109 1.58 -10.98 -2.35
C LYS A 109 1.25 -9.79 -1.47
N THR A 110 2.13 -9.44 -0.53
CA THR A 110 1.96 -8.26 0.33
C THR A 110 1.82 -6.98 -0.48
N LEU A 111 2.65 -6.79 -1.52
CA LEU A 111 2.52 -5.65 -2.42
C LEU A 111 1.19 -5.65 -3.20
N GLN A 112 0.68 -6.81 -3.61
CA GLN A 112 -0.63 -6.91 -4.26
C GLN A 112 -1.76 -6.54 -3.31
N GLU A 113 -1.71 -7.01 -2.06
CA GLU A 113 -2.68 -6.69 -1.01
C GLU A 113 -2.66 -5.19 -0.69
N LEU A 114 -1.48 -4.61 -0.43
CA LEU A 114 -1.30 -3.17 -0.21
C LEU A 114 -1.84 -2.33 -1.37
N ASN A 115 -1.58 -2.74 -2.62
CA ASN A 115 -2.13 -2.05 -3.79
C ASN A 115 -3.66 -2.21 -3.89
N SER A 116 -4.21 -3.36 -3.49
CA SER A 116 -5.66 -3.54 -3.43
C SER A 116 -6.29 -2.60 -2.40
N VAL A 117 -5.72 -2.51 -1.19
CA VAL A 117 -6.17 -1.57 -0.15
C VAL A 117 -6.07 -0.13 -0.63
N LYS A 118 -4.94 0.24 -1.26
CA LYS A 118 -4.75 1.56 -1.87
C LYS A 118 -5.88 1.93 -2.83
N GLN A 119 -6.25 1.03 -3.74
CA GLN A 119 -7.34 1.28 -4.69
C GLN A 119 -8.69 1.39 -3.97
N GLN A 120 -8.93 0.58 -2.95
CA GLN A 120 -10.16 0.68 -2.15
C GLN A 120 -10.23 2.02 -1.40
N LEU A 121 -9.14 2.49 -0.79
CA LEU A 121 -9.09 3.80 -0.13
C LEU A 121 -9.28 4.96 -1.12
N LEU A 122 -8.68 4.89 -2.31
CA LEU A 122 -8.94 5.87 -3.36
C LEU A 122 -10.42 5.88 -3.76
N ASN A 123 -11.04 4.70 -3.92
CA ASN A 123 -12.47 4.61 -4.18
C ASN A 123 -13.29 5.20 -3.03
N TYR A 124 -12.91 4.96 -1.78
CA TYR A 124 -13.56 5.56 -0.61
C TYR A 124 -13.57 7.09 -0.72
N ALA A 125 -12.40 7.70 -0.95
CA ALA A 125 -12.28 9.14 -1.13
C ALA A 125 -13.09 9.66 -2.32
N VAL A 126 -13.11 8.90 -3.42
CA VAL A 126 -13.86 9.22 -4.65
C VAL A 126 -15.36 9.06 -4.47
N PHE A 127 -15.88 8.24 -3.55
CA PHE A 127 -17.32 8.04 -3.41
C PHE A 127 -17.95 8.84 -2.27
N GLN A 128 -17.20 9.68 -1.56
CA GLN A 128 -17.81 10.67 -0.67
C GLN A 128 -18.43 11.81 -1.47
N PRO A 129 -19.62 12.35 -1.13
CA PRO A 129 -20.44 12.04 0.04
C PRO A 129 -21.39 10.84 -0.08
N GLU A 130 -21.49 10.16 -1.23
CA GLU A 130 -22.47 9.11 -1.52
C GLU A 130 -22.37 7.85 -0.63
N LEU A 131 -21.28 7.73 0.13
CA LEU A 131 -21.12 6.71 1.18
C LEU A 131 -21.99 6.97 2.42
N PHE A 132 -22.36 8.23 2.67
CA PHE A 132 -23.13 8.66 3.83
C PHE A 132 -24.63 8.67 3.51
N GLN A 133 -25.46 8.34 4.52
CA GLN A 133 -26.90 8.46 4.38
C GLN A 133 -27.29 9.95 4.36
N SER A 134 -27.91 10.40 3.26
CA SER A 134 -28.63 11.66 3.20
C SER A 134 -30.11 11.38 2.95
N ASP A 135 -30.94 11.63 3.99
CA ASP A 135 -32.40 11.84 4.03
C ASP A 135 -33.27 10.82 4.83
N LEU A 136 -34.35 11.34 5.43
CA LEU A 136 -34.83 11.19 6.83
C LEU A 136 -36.11 10.32 7.12
N VAL A 137 -36.34 10.14 8.43
CA VAL A 137 -37.64 10.01 9.18
C VAL A 137 -38.12 8.59 9.57
N SER A 138 -38.47 8.41 10.86
CA SER A 138 -39.10 7.23 11.50
C SER A 138 -38.18 6.25 12.29
N ASN A 139 -37.30 6.81 13.13
CA ASN A 139 -36.80 6.16 14.36
C ASN A 139 -35.94 4.89 14.23
N THR A 140 -34.93 4.81 13.36
CA THR A 140 -33.57 4.32 13.73
C THR A 140 -32.57 4.37 12.56
N VAL A 141 -31.30 4.53 12.96
CA VAL A 141 -30.05 4.74 12.19
C VAL A 141 -29.75 6.22 11.85
N THR A 142 -28.57 6.66 12.29
CA THR A 142 -28.14 8.04 12.56
C THR A 142 -27.92 8.89 11.31
N ASN A 143 -28.74 9.93 11.16
CA ASN A 143 -28.57 10.96 10.12
C ASN A 143 -27.38 11.86 10.46
N ALA A 144 -26.38 11.95 9.57
CA ALA A 144 -25.45 13.07 9.61
C ALA A 144 -26.15 14.27 8.94
N SER A 145 -26.16 15.43 9.61
CA SER A 145 -26.57 16.69 8.97
C SER A 145 -25.81 16.86 7.66
N ILE A 146 -26.45 17.41 6.61
CA ILE A 146 -25.78 17.67 5.33
C ILE A 146 -24.47 18.45 5.53
N ALA A 147 -24.43 19.35 6.50
CA ALA A 147 -23.26 20.12 6.87
C ALA A 147 -22.11 19.28 7.47
N ASN A 148 -22.40 18.10 8.01
CA ASN A 148 -21.45 17.18 8.63
C ASN A 148 -21.00 16.04 7.69
N ILE A 149 -21.64 15.90 6.52
CA ILE A 149 -21.23 14.87 5.55
C ILE A 149 -19.96 15.38 4.85
N PRO A 150 -18.84 14.65 4.83
CA PRO A 150 -17.63 15.12 4.15
C PRO A 150 -17.84 15.25 2.63
N SER A 151 -17.15 16.20 2.01
CA SER A 151 -17.13 16.33 0.54
C SER A 151 -16.21 15.26 -0.11
N PRO A 152 -16.11 15.16 -1.44
CA PRO A 152 -15.16 14.25 -2.07
C PRO A 152 -13.72 14.46 -1.60
N GLY A 153 -12.99 13.37 -1.39
CA GLY A 153 -11.55 13.40 -1.21
C GLY A 153 -11.03 13.11 0.20
N TYR A 154 -11.88 12.90 1.20
CA TYR A 154 -11.41 12.47 2.51
C TYR A 154 -11.28 10.93 2.61
N PHE A 155 -10.38 10.51 3.47
CA PHE A 155 -10.13 9.14 3.89
C PHE A 155 -10.69 8.91 5.31
N PRO A 156 -10.87 7.64 5.75
CA PRO A 156 -11.38 7.38 7.10
C PRO A 156 -10.33 7.74 8.16
N CYS A 157 -10.79 8.05 9.37
CA CYS A 157 -9.93 8.09 10.56
C CYS A 157 -9.18 6.76 10.74
N PRO A 158 -7.94 6.79 11.22
CA PRO A 158 -7.30 5.58 11.72
C PRO A 158 -8.05 4.97 12.90
N ASP A 159 -8.01 3.65 13.01
CA ASP A 159 -8.51 2.86 14.14
C ASP A 159 -7.41 2.79 15.23
N MET A 160 -7.74 3.13 16.47
CA MET A 160 -6.74 3.30 17.52
C MET A 160 -6.52 2.03 18.34
N ASP A 161 -7.54 1.20 18.54
CA ASP A 161 -7.41 -0.05 19.30
C ASP A 161 -7.23 -1.30 18.42
N GLY A 162 -7.46 -1.13 17.11
CA GLY A 162 -7.31 -2.14 16.07
C GLY A 162 -8.40 -3.21 16.10
N ASP A 163 -9.56 -2.94 16.70
CA ASP A 163 -10.71 -3.83 16.63
C ASP A 163 -11.36 -3.85 15.22
N GLY A 164 -10.94 -2.93 14.35
CA GLY A 164 -11.39 -2.75 12.98
C GLY A 164 -12.51 -1.74 12.84
N ALA A 165 -13.21 -1.39 13.91
CA ALA A 165 -14.29 -0.42 13.91
C ALA A 165 -13.76 1.00 14.15
N LEU A 166 -14.65 1.98 13.96
CA LEU A 166 -14.40 3.35 14.41
C LEU A 166 -15.44 3.63 15.50
N SER A 167 -15.02 3.52 16.75
CA SER A 167 -15.86 3.83 17.91
C SER A 167 -15.89 5.33 18.20
N GLY A 168 -16.81 5.79 19.06
CA GLY A 168 -17.04 7.22 19.31
C GLY A 168 -15.81 8.00 19.79
N ALA A 169 -14.85 7.34 20.45
CA ALA A 169 -13.59 7.95 20.88
C ALA A 169 -12.54 8.07 19.77
N GLU A 170 -12.69 7.30 18.69
CA GLU A 170 -11.78 7.24 17.53
C GLU A 170 -12.31 8.09 16.36
N SER A 171 -13.59 8.45 16.43
CA SER A 171 -14.27 9.26 15.43
C SER A 171 -13.81 10.72 15.35
N PRO A 172 -13.35 11.42 16.41
CA PRO A 172 -12.71 12.72 16.25
C PRO A 172 -11.20 12.51 16.04
N CYS A 173 -10.80 12.30 14.79
CA CYS A 173 -9.39 12.25 14.39
C CYS A 173 -8.97 13.63 13.89
N SER A 174 -8.32 14.40 14.76
CA SER A 174 -7.86 15.75 14.46
C SER A 174 -6.51 15.95 15.11
N ASN A 175 -5.46 16.00 14.30
CA ASN A 175 -4.12 16.33 14.75
C ASN A 175 -3.58 17.48 13.89
N PRO A 176 -4.13 18.71 14.04
CA PRO A 176 -3.70 19.84 13.25
C PRO A 176 -2.21 20.08 13.43
N ARG A 177 -1.58 20.49 12.34
CA ARG A 177 -0.16 20.79 12.32
C ARG A 177 0.13 21.92 13.30
N VAL A 178 1.15 21.78 14.14
CA VAL A 178 1.68 22.83 15.01
C VAL A 178 3.09 23.15 14.54
N ILE A 179 3.40 24.44 14.36
CA ILE A 179 4.72 24.89 13.89
C ILE A 179 5.82 24.38 14.83
N GLY A 180 6.84 23.75 14.24
CA GLY A 180 7.98 23.22 15.00
C GLY A 180 7.70 21.93 15.76
N ASN A 181 6.55 21.28 15.52
CA ASN A 181 6.22 19.97 16.07
C ASN A 181 5.98 18.95 14.96
N ASP A 182 7.00 18.12 14.71
CA ASP A 182 6.98 17.10 13.67
C ASP A 182 6.06 15.91 13.95
N ALA A 183 5.45 15.83 15.14
CA ALA A 183 4.46 14.81 15.53
C ALA A 183 2.99 15.23 15.26
N THR A 184 2.79 16.36 14.56
CA THR A 184 1.48 16.92 14.25
C THR A 184 1.24 17.04 12.75
N GLY A 185 0.01 17.29 12.31
CA GLY A 185 -0.37 17.47 10.90
C GLY A 185 -0.76 16.18 10.17
N PHE A 186 -0.86 15.08 10.91
CA PHE A 186 -1.27 13.77 10.41
C PHE A 186 -1.84 12.92 11.55
N ASP A 187 -2.72 12.01 11.19
CA ASP A 187 -3.30 11.01 12.07
C ASP A 187 -2.72 9.64 11.71
N TYR A 188 -2.56 8.78 12.70
CA TYR A 188 -2.03 7.45 12.52
C TYR A 188 -2.77 6.44 13.40
N GLY A 189 -2.81 5.20 12.94
CA GLY A 189 -3.48 4.10 13.61
C GLY A 189 -3.43 2.81 12.81
N PHE A 190 -4.26 1.84 13.18
CA PHE A 190 -4.57 0.71 12.32
C PHE A 190 -5.51 1.16 11.20
N LEU A 191 -5.46 0.46 10.08
CA LEU A 191 -6.43 0.65 9.01
C LEU A 191 -7.81 0.18 9.52
N PRO A 192 -8.84 1.05 9.58
CA PRO A 192 -10.17 0.61 9.96
C PRO A 192 -10.74 -0.29 8.85
N VAL A 193 -11.27 -1.45 9.20
CA VAL A 193 -11.79 -2.44 8.22
C VAL A 193 -13.30 -2.65 8.33
N GLU A 194 -13.89 -2.29 9.47
CA GLU A 194 -15.30 -2.49 9.83
C GLU A 194 -16.09 -1.17 9.95
N PHE A 195 -15.64 -0.09 9.30
CA PHE A 195 -16.46 1.11 9.22
C PHE A 195 -17.72 0.83 8.37
N LYS A 196 -18.88 0.73 9.04
CA LYS A 196 -20.17 0.46 8.40
C LYS A 196 -20.70 1.71 7.72
N THR A 197 -20.24 1.97 6.51
CA THR A 197 -20.95 2.86 5.58
C THR A 197 -21.92 2.04 4.72
N ARG A 198 -22.95 2.67 4.15
CA ARG A 198 -24.01 1.95 3.42
C ARG A 198 -23.48 1.16 2.21
N ASN A 199 -22.42 1.67 1.57
CA ASN A 199 -22.03 1.25 0.22
C ASN A 199 -20.54 0.91 0.09
N PHE A 200 -19.77 0.94 1.18
CA PHE A 200 -18.34 0.67 1.13
C PHE A 200 -17.89 -0.18 2.32
N PHE A 201 -17.07 -1.18 2.01
CA PHE A 201 -16.36 -2.02 2.98
C PHE A 201 -14.99 -2.36 2.40
N LEU A 202 -13.97 -2.44 3.25
CA LEU A 202 -12.67 -2.95 2.84
C LEU A 202 -12.75 -4.48 2.74
N LYS A 203 -12.71 -4.99 1.52
CA LYS A 203 -12.82 -6.42 1.26
C LYS A 203 -11.48 -7.12 1.47
N GLY A 204 -11.51 -8.22 2.22
CA GLY A 204 -10.38 -9.16 2.33
C GLY A 204 -9.22 -8.63 3.16
N VAL A 205 -9.49 -7.70 4.08
CA VAL A 205 -8.51 -7.16 5.01
C VAL A 205 -8.97 -7.48 6.43
N SER A 206 -8.08 -8.03 7.25
CA SER A 206 -8.37 -8.30 8.66
C SER A 206 -7.97 -7.11 9.53
N PRO A 207 -8.60 -6.89 10.70
CA PRO A 207 -8.14 -5.89 11.67
C PRO A 207 -6.65 -6.08 12.02
N LYS A 208 -5.96 -4.98 12.34
CA LYS A 208 -4.50 -4.94 12.64
C LYS A 208 -3.56 -5.46 11.55
N SER A 209 -4.05 -5.75 10.34
CA SER A 209 -3.19 -6.22 9.23
C SER A 209 -2.27 -5.12 8.70
N PHE A 210 -2.74 -3.87 8.73
CA PHE A 210 -2.01 -2.73 8.19
C PHE A 210 -2.03 -1.58 9.20
N TYR A 211 -0.87 -0.94 9.34
CA TYR A 211 -0.77 0.37 9.96
C TYR A 211 -1.04 1.44 8.89
N TYR A 212 -1.68 2.51 9.30
CA TYR A 212 -2.31 3.48 8.42
C TYR A 212 -2.01 4.88 8.94
N VAL A 213 -1.49 5.72 8.05
CA VAL A 213 -1.16 7.11 8.35
C VAL A 213 -1.78 7.98 7.28
N VAL A 214 -2.41 9.08 7.68
CA VAL A 214 -3.10 9.99 6.79
C VAL A 214 -2.85 11.43 7.22
N ALA A 215 -2.59 12.32 6.26
CA ALA A 215 -2.45 13.73 6.57
C ALA A 215 -3.80 14.30 7.06
N ASP A 216 -3.80 15.06 8.16
CA ASP A 216 -5.00 15.51 8.91
C ASP A 216 -6.03 16.21 8.00
N ARG A 217 -5.53 16.99 7.02
CA ARG A 217 -6.34 17.63 5.97
C ARG A 217 -7.25 16.68 5.20
N PHE A 218 -6.84 15.44 5.01
CA PHE A 218 -7.53 14.45 4.21
C PHE A 218 -8.35 13.49 5.05
N VAL A 219 -8.57 13.75 6.35
CA VAL A 219 -9.34 12.85 7.21
C VAL A 219 -10.77 13.34 7.41
N ASN A 220 -11.72 12.42 7.27
CA ASN A 220 -13.16 12.71 7.22
C ASN A 220 -13.78 13.14 8.54
N ALA A 221 -13.03 13.26 9.62
CA ALA A 221 -13.54 13.77 10.89
C ALA A 221 -12.51 14.66 11.61
N SER A 222 -11.66 15.32 10.82
CA SER A 222 -10.82 16.40 11.32
C SER A 222 -11.68 17.58 11.76
N GLY A 223 -11.51 18.03 13.00
CA GLY A 223 -12.22 19.19 13.54
C GLY A 223 -11.84 20.48 12.81
N ASP A 224 -10.61 20.54 12.29
CA ASP A 224 -10.09 21.70 11.58
C ASP A 224 -10.47 21.68 10.10
N TYR A 225 -10.52 20.49 9.47
CA TYR A 225 -10.71 20.37 8.03
C TYR A 225 -12.04 19.79 7.58
N ASN A 226 -12.82 19.12 8.42
CA ASN A 226 -14.16 18.65 8.06
C ASN A 226 -15.22 19.20 9.04
N ASN A 227 -15.33 20.53 9.08
CA ASN A 227 -16.34 21.23 9.87
C ASN A 227 -17.34 22.01 9.00
N THR A 228 -18.45 22.37 9.63
CA THR A 228 -19.60 23.04 9.01
C THR A 228 -19.33 24.48 8.57
N THR A 229 -18.29 25.12 9.13
CA THR A 229 -18.16 26.57 9.05
C THR A 229 -17.18 27.01 7.97
N THR A 230 -16.07 26.29 7.74
CA THR A 230 -15.00 26.83 6.88
C THR A 230 -14.20 25.83 6.06
N HIS A 231 -14.30 24.50 6.26
CA HIS A 231 -13.31 23.60 5.66
C HIS A 231 -13.81 22.30 5.01
N ARG A 232 -15.12 21.99 4.94
CA ARG A 232 -15.65 20.77 4.27
C ARG A 232 -15.06 20.42 2.88
N TYR A 233 -14.51 21.38 2.12
CA TYR A 233 -13.87 21.17 0.81
C TYR A 233 -12.33 21.24 0.85
N ALA A 234 -11.76 21.13 2.04
CA ALA A 234 -10.34 21.25 2.33
C ALA A 234 -9.46 20.38 1.42
N PRO A 235 -9.72 19.06 1.26
CA PRO A 235 -8.93 18.22 0.37
C PRO A 235 -8.86 18.78 -1.05
N LEU A 236 -9.97 19.31 -1.57
CA LEU A 236 -10.09 19.79 -2.95
C LEU A 236 -9.38 21.12 -3.22
N ASN A 237 -9.02 21.90 -2.19
CA ASN A 237 -8.32 23.17 -2.39
C ASN A 237 -6.80 23.03 -2.23
N PRO A 238 -5.98 22.86 -3.28
CA PRO A 238 -4.53 22.72 -3.18
C PRO A 238 -3.83 24.00 -2.70
N SER A 239 -4.48 25.16 -2.79
CA SER A 239 -3.94 26.40 -2.22
C SER A 239 -4.14 26.47 -0.70
N MET A 240 -4.96 25.58 -0.14
CA MET A 240 -5.11 25.49 1.30
C MET A 240 -3.81 24.92 1.89
N THR A 241 -3.05 25.78 2.54
CA THR A 241 -1.93 25.36 3.37
C THR A 241 -2.46 24.51 4.54
N PRO A 242 -1.62 23.71 5.21
CA PRO A 242 -1.96 23.23 6.54
C PRO A 242 -2.44 24.41 7.41
N SER A 243 -3.30 24.12 8.40
CA SER A 243 -3.95 25.08 9.30
C SER A 243 -2.97 25.99 10.04
N VAL A 244 -1.66 25.70 9.99
CA VAL A 244 -0.61 26.51 10.56
C VAL A 244 0.63 26.57 9.64
N GLY A 245 1.33 27.71 9.68
CA GLY A 245 2.35 28.18 8.73
C GLY A 245 3.64 27.35 8.65
N VAL A 246 4.66 27.86 7.96
CA VAL A 246 5.92 27.14 7.66
C VAL A 246 6.69 26.82 8.94
N ASP A 247 7.29 25.63 9.02
CA ASP A 247 8.24 25.31 10.10
C ASP A 247 9.55 26.06 9.86
N SER A 248 10.12 26.66 10.89
CA SER A 248 11.51 27.09 10.89
C SER A 248 12.37 25.97 11.48
N GLY A 249 13.34 25.41 10.73
CA GLY A 249 14.20 24.36 11.27
C GLY A 249 15.06 23.61 10.27
N ASN A 250 15.90 22.71 10.81
CA ASN A 250 16.74 21.75 10.09
C ASN A 250 16.29 20.33 10.51
N PRO A 251 15.91 19.39 9.61
CA PRO A 251 16.09 19.39 8.15
C PRO A 251 15.32 20.53 7.47
N PRO A 252 15.74 20.97 6.25
CA PRO A 252 15.22 22.16 5.63
C PRO A 252 13.70 22.15 5.62
N ALA A 253 13.13 23.23 6.16
CA ALA A 253 11.71 23.54 6.08
C ALA A 253 11.16 23.15 4.70
N LEU A 254 10.13 22.29 4.67
CA LEU A 254 9.36 22.11 3.44
C LEU A 254 8.91 23.52 3.00
N PRO A 255 9.18 23.94 1.76
CA PRO A 255 8.74 25.25 1.26
C PRO A 255 7.28 25.52 1.60
N ALA A 256 6.92 26.80 1.73
CA ALA A 256 5.67 27.31 2.31
C ALA A 256 4.34 26.76 1.74
N ASN A 257 4.37 25.91 0.70
CA ASN A 257 3.22 25.36 -0.02
C ASN A 257 3.42 23.89 -0.43
N THR A 258 4.30 23.13 0.25
CA THR A 258 4.57 21.73 -0.14
C THR A 258 3.43 20.83 0.33
N LEU A 259 2.45 20.65 -0.54
CA LEU A 259 1.50 19.55 -0.49
C LEU A 259 2.28 18.22 -0.48
N PRO A 260 1.76 17.17 0.16
CA PRO A 260 1.44 17.03 1.59
C PRO A 260 2.65 16.65 2.48
N TRP A 261 2.38 16.74 3.78
CA TRP A 261 3.30 16.72 4.92
C TRP A 261 4.08 15.42 5.15
N LEU A 262 3.49 14.27 4.78
CA LEU A 262 4.08 12.96 5.03
C LEU A 262 5.25 12.71 4.09
N GLN A 263 6.35 12.21 4.65
CA GLN A 263 7.56 11.86 3.90
C GLN A 263 7.93 10.40 4.08
N VAL A 264 8.33 9.76 2.99
CA VAL A 264 8.96 8.45 2.99
C VAL A 264 10.34 8.57 2.37
N ASN A 265 11.39 8.20 3.09
CA ASN A 265 12.78 8.29 2.63
C ASN A 265 13.16 9.70 2.15
N GLY A 266 12.67 10.74 2.83
CA GLY A 266 12.88 12.15 2.45
C GLY A 266 12.11 12.61 1.21
N SER A 267 11.34 11.73 0.56
CA SER A 267 10.41 12.10 -0.51
C SER A 267 9.05 12.44 0.10
N GLY A 268 8.61 13.69 -0.06
CA GLY A 268 7.28 14.14 0.39
C GLY A 268 6.17 13.82 -0.62
N ASN A 269 5.05 14.54 -0.51
CA ASN A 269 3.89 14.46 -1.42
C ASN A 269 2.95 13.26 -1.20
N TYR A 270 3.01 12.59 -0.04
CA TYR A 270 2.07 11.54 0.35
C TYR A 270 0.88 12.05 1.17
N VAL A 271 -0.35 11.68 0.77
CA VAL A 271 -1.57 11.96 1.55
C VAL A 271 -1.89 10.84 2.53
N VAL A 272 -1.53 9.61 2.17
CA VAL A 272 -1.78 8.38 2.95
C VAL A 272 -0.58 7.47 2.82
N LEU A 273 -0.21 6.78 3.90
CA LEU A 273 0.72 5.66 3.93
C LEU A 273 0.01 4.43 4.46
N ILE A 274 0.17 3.30 3.76
CA ILE A 274 -0.34 1.99 4.15
C ILE A 274 0.87 1.10 4.38
N ILE A 275 0.99 0.57 5.59
CA ILE A 275 2.21 -0.04 6.07
C ILE A 275 1.89 -1.49 6.46
N SER A 276 2.50 -2.43 5.76
CA SER A 276 2.51 -3.82 6.16
C SER A 276 3.69 -4.05 7.10
N PRO A 277 3.45 -4.53 8.33
CA PRO A 277 4.51 -4.87 9.24
C PRO A 277 5.40 -5.98 8.67
N GLY A 278 6.71 -5.82 8.78
CA GLY A 278 7.67 -6.90 8.59
C GLY A 278 7.72 -7.83 9.80
N ALA A 279 8.45 -8.94 9.67
CA ALA A 279 8.72 -9.85 10.79
C ALA A 279 9.38 -9.10 11.97
N PRO A 280 9.14 -9.51 13.23
CA PRO A 280 9.81 -8.89 14.37
C PRO A 280 11.33 -8.88 14.21
N GLN A 281 11.97 -7.78 14.59
CA GLN A 281 13.42 -7.60 14.49
C GLN A 281 13.98 -7.15 15.83
N THR A 282 15.21 -7.55 16.12
CA THR A 282 15.96 -7.04 17.28
C THR A 282 17.19 -6.32 16.77
N PHE A 283 17.35 -5.07 17.20
CA PHE A 283 18.45 -4.22 16.79
C PHE A 283 19.73 -4.52 17.58
N PRO A 284 20.91 -4.08 17.08
CA PRO A 284 22.19 -4.29 17.76
C PRO A 284 22.26 -3.74 19.19
N ASP A 285 21.47 -2.73 19.52
CA ASP A 285 21.38 -2.15 20.87
C ASP A 285 20.35 -2.84 21.79
N GLY A 286 19.82 -4.00 21.36
CA GLY A 286 18.92 -4.84 22.14
C GLY A 286 17.45 -4.42 22.12
N THR A 287 17.09 -3.33 21.46
CA THR A 287 15.67 -2.97 21.31
C THR A 287 15.02 -3.83 20.24
N SER A 288 13.81 -4.31 20.52
CA SER A 288 13.05 -5.10 19.57
C SER A 288 11.98 -4.25 18.90
N GLN A 289 11.92 -4.33 17.57
CA GLN A 289 10.73 -4.03 16.79
C GLN A 289 9.80 -5.23 16.84
N ASP A 290 8.80 -5.18 17.73
CA ASP A 290 7.81 -6.23 17.88
C ASP A 290 6.40 -5.65 17.80
N ARG A 291 5.71 -6.03 16.71
CA ARG A 291 4.37 -5.57 16.35
C ARG A 291 3.30 -6.61 16.73
N THR A 292 3.72 -7.70 17.39
CA THR A 292 2.83 -8.73 17.93
C THR A 292 2.29 -8.38 19.32
N GLN A 293 2.83 -7.33 19.95
CA GLN A 293 2.38 -6.88 21.26
C GLN A 293 0.95 -6.32 21.19
N ALA A 294 0.11 -6.74 22.14
CA ALA A 294 -1.21 -6.17 22.33
C ALA A 294 -1.09 -4.73 22.84
N GLY A 295 -1.80 -3.79 22.21
CA GLY A 295 -1.80 -2.39 22.61
C GLY A 295 -2.58 -1.53 21.61
N ASP A 296 -2.77 -0.26 21.99
CA ASP A 296 -3.30 0.77 21.09
C ASP A 296 -2.22 1.21 20.08
N ALA A 297 -2.68 1.83 18.99
CA ALA A 297 -1.82 2.33 17.92
C ALA A 297 -0.76 3.34 18.41
N LYS A 298 -1.11 4.19 19.38
CA LYS A 298 -0.20 5.20 19.93
C LYS A 298 1.00 4.58 20.62
N THR A 299 0.78 3.48 21.33
CA THR A 299 1.86 2.76 22.04
C THR A 299 2.80 2.06 21.06
N VAL A 300 2.30 1.63 19.91
CA VAL A 300 3.08 0.84 18.94
C VAL A 300 3.61 1.65 17.75
N VAL A 301 3.31 2.95 17.63
CA VAL A 301 3.72 3.77 16.47
C VAL A 301 5.22 3.71 16.19
N GLY A 302 6.04 3.78 17.23
CA GLY A 302 7.50 3.71 17.13
C GLY A 302 8.04 2.36 16.67
N GLN A 303 7.18 1.34 16.59
CA GLN A 303 7.51 0.03 16.04
C GLN A 303 7.42 0.01 14.51
N TYR A 304 6.85 1.01 13.84
CA TYR A 304 6.63 0.99 12.38
C TYR A 304 7.51 2.02 11.66
N LEU A 305 8.17 1.59 10.57
CA LEU A 305 8.98 2.42 9.66
C LEU A 305 10.05 3.27 10.36
N ASP A 306 10.58 2.78 11.48
CA ASP A 306 11.60 3.45 12.27
C ASP A 306 13.02 3.07 11.81
N MET A 307 13.74 4.06 11.27
CA MET A 307 15.16 3.90 10.91
C MET A 307 16.02 4.28 12.11
N ARG A 308 16.36 3.28 12.91
CA ARG A 308 17.10 3.46 14.16
C ARG A 308 18.62 3.62 14.01
N PHE A 309 19.15 3.15 12.88
CA PHE A 309 20.57 3.20 12.54
C PHE A 309 20.74 3.60 11.08
N ASP A 310 21.79 4.38 10.82
CA ASP A 310 22.16 4.77 9.46
C ASP A 310 22.92 3.65 8.74
N ALA A 311 23.26 3.86 7.47
CA ALA A 311 24.03 2.90 6.68
C ALA A 311 25.42 2.60 7.27
N SER A 312 25.95 3.48 8.14
CA SER A 312 27.25 3.35 8.80
C SER A 312 27.15 2.69 10.18
N GLY A 313 25.94 2.34 10.63
CA GLY A 313 25.70 1.75 11.94
C GLY A 313 25.65 2.76 13.09
N ASN A 314 25.63 4.07 12.81
CA ASN A 314 25.43 5.08 13.84
C ASN A 314 23.96 5.10 14.24
N LYS A 315 23.70 5.19 15.55
CA LYS A 315 22.33 5.39 16.05
C LYS A 315 21.84 6.76 15.57
N ILE A 316 20.79 6.75 14.76
CA ILE A 316 20.07 7.94 14.34
C ILE A 316 18.64 7.77 14.84
N ASP A 317 18.30 8.43 15.94
CA ASP A 317 16.93 8.44 16.46
C ASP A 317 16.09 9.48 15.69
N ASN A 318 16.14 9.38 14.36
CA ASN A 318 15.52 10.32 13.42
C ASN A 318 14.29 9.69 12.73
N GLY A 319 13.88 8.50 13.15
CA GLY A 319 12.75 7.76 12.59
C GLY A 319 11.42 8.06 13.28
N ASN A 320 10.40 7.29 12.91
CA ASN A 320 9.07 7.34 13.51
C ASN A 320 9.04 6.76 14.95
N ALA A 321 10.17 6.34 15.55
CA ALA A 321 10.24 5.98 16.97
C ALA A 321 9.58 7.03 17.89
N SER A 322 9.72 8.31 17.54
CA SER A 322 9.13 9.44 18.28
C SER A 322 7.76 9.89 17.76
N GLY A 323 7.12 9.12 16.87
CA GLY A 323 5.82 9.46 16.29
C GLY A 323 5.86 10.67 15.34
N THR A 324 6.97 10.84 14.60
CA THR A 324 7.18 12.00 13.73
C THR A 324 6.76 11.73 12.28
N ARG A 325 6.65 12.78 11.46
CA ARG A 325 6.27 12.71 10.04
C ARG A 325 7.28 12.00 9.11
N PHE A 326 8.46 11.62 9.63
CA PHE A 326 9.55 11.06 8.85
C PHE A 326 9.52 9.54 8.88
N PHE A 327 8.96 8.95 7.83
CA PHE A 327 8.89 7.51 7.66
C PHE A 327 10.03 7.02 6.77
N PHE A 328 10.52 5.81 7.05
CA PHE A 328 11.57 5.17 6.27
C PHE A 328 11.09 3.82 5.77
N SER A 329 11.49 3.45 4.56
CA SER A 329 11.22 2.12 3.99
C SER A 329 12.49 1.50 3.45
N GLY A 330 12.60 0.18 3.58
CA GLY A 330 13.80 -0.61 3.31
C GLY A 330 14.36 -0.44 1.90
N GLN A 331 15.17 0.61 1.70
CA GLN A 331 16.17 0.68 0.64
C GLN A 331 17.51 0.15 1.17
N GLN A 332 18.43 -0.21 0.27
CA GLN A 332 19.76 -0.76 0.57
C GLN A 332 20.58 0.04 1.60
N THR A 333 20.26 1.31 1.83
CA THR A 333 20.91 2.22 2.78
C THR A 333 20.31 2.18 4.19
N SER A 334 19.18 1.51 4.41
CA SER A 334 18.46 1.43 5.68
C SER A 334 18.22 -0.04 6.05
N PRO A 335 19.27 -0.80 6.41
CA PRO A 335 19.21 -2.26 6.63
C PRO A 335 18.32 -2.68 7.80
N THR A 336 17.87 -1.71 8.59
CA THR A 336 17.11 -1.87 9.84
C THR A 336 15.59 -1.76 9.66
N VAL A 337 15.09 -1.41 8.47
CA VAL A 337 13.65 -1.32 8.22
C VAL A 337 13.20 -2.44 7.27
N ASN A 338 12.36 -3.34 7.76
CA ASN A 338 11.80 -4.46 6.98
C ASN A 338 10.30 -4.34 6.67
N ASP A 339 9.67 -3.24 7.09
CA ASP A 339 8.28 -2.94 6.77
C ASP A 339 8.13 -2.58 5.28
N ILE A 340 6.98 -2.95 4.71
CA ILE A 340 6.63 -2.60 3.33
C ILE A 340 5.59 -1.49 3.36
N VAL A 341 5.90 -0.37 2.72
CA VAL A 341 4.98 0.78 2.62
C VAL A 341 4.51 0.97 1.18
N VAL A 342 3.22 1.27 1.04
CA VAL A 342 2.62 1.80 -0.18
C VAL A 342 1.92 3.09 0.17
N GLY A 343 2.31 4.18 -0.48
CA GLY A 343 1.68 5.48 -0.30
C GLY A 343 0.64 5.80 -1.38
N ILE A 344 -0.31 6.67 -1.05
CA ILE A 344 -1.10 7.44 -2.01
C ILE A 344 -0.47 8.82 -2.09
N THR A 345 -0.02 9.22 -3.28
CA THR A 345 0.49 10.57 -3.48
C THR A 345 -0.65 11.56 -3.69
N PHE A 346 -0.39 12.84 -3.46
CA PHE A 346 -1.35 13.88 -3.77
C PHE A 346 -1.73 13.91 -5.25
N ASP A 347 -0.78 13.64 -6.15
CA ASP A 347 -1.06 13.60 -7.60
C ASP A 347 -1.98 12.43 -7.97
N GLU A 348 -1.81 11.27 -7.36
CA GLU A 348 -2.69 10.11 -7.54
C GLU A 348 -4.10 10.40 -7.02
N TRP A 349 -4.19 10.94 -5.81
CA TRP A 349 -5.45 11.36 -5.22
C TRP A 349 -6.15 12.42 -6.09
N ARG A 350 -5.41 13.45 -6.52
CA ARG A 350 -5.94 14.53 -7.37
C ARG A 350 -6.41 14.00 -8.72
N ALA A 351 -5.66 13.08 -9.33
CA ALA A 351 -6.05 12.45 -10.59
C ALA A 351 -7.36 11.65 -10.42
N ALA A 352 -7.53 10.93 -9.32
CA ALA A 352 -8.76 10.21 -9.01
C ALA A 352 -9.97 11.15 -8.83
N MET A 353 -9.79 12.26 -8.09
CA MET A 353 -10.83 13.29 -7.93
C MET A 353 -11.20 13.93 -9.27
N ALA A 354 -10.20 14.31 -10.07
CA ALA A 354 -10.39 14.90 -11.38
C ALA A 354 -11.15 13.96 -12.33
N ALA A 355 -10.81 12.67 -12.33
CA ALA A 355 -11.49 11.67 -13.15
C ALA A 355 -12.99 11.58 -12.81
N ARG A 356 -13.33 11.55 -11.52
CA ARG A 356 -14.73 11.56 -11.07
C ARG A 356 -15.47 12.81 -11.53
N ILE A 357 -14.94 13.99 -11.20
CA ILE A 357 -15.57 15.27 -11.53
C ILE A 357 -15.75 15.39 -13.05
N LYS A 358 -14.76 14.98 -13.84
CA LYS A 358 -14.83 15.01 -15.31
C LYS A 358 -15.94 14.13 -15.86
N VAL A 359 -16.10 12.91 -15.35
CA VAL A 359 -17.16 11.98 -15.78
C VAL A 359 -18.54 12.53 -15.42
N GLN A 360 -18.67 13.15 -14.25
CA GLN A 360 -19.94 13.68 -13.77
C GLN A 360 -20.21 15.12 -14.20
N LYS A 361 -19.27 15.79 -14.89
CA LYS A 361 -19.32 17.24 -15.16
C LYS A 361 -20.67 17.67 -15.73
N SER A 362 -21.14 17.04 -16.81
CA SER A 362 -22.42 17.42 -17.43
C SER A 362 -23.61 17.25 -16.48
N ALA A 363 -23.66 16.17 -15.72
CA ALA A 363 -24.75 15.94 -14.75
C ALA A 363 -24.69 16.96 -13.60
N LEU A 364 -23.50 17.18 -13.03
CA LEU A 364 -23.26 18.18 -11.98
C LEU A 364 -23.61 19.59 -12.44
N CYS A 365 -23.32 19.90 -13.70
CA CYS A 365 -23.62 21.18 -14.33
C CYS A 365 -25.10 21.43 -14.59
N ASN A 366 -25.87 20.36 -14.79
CA ASN A 366 -27.32 20.43 -14.99
C ASN A 366 -28.09 20.38 -13.66
N LEU A 367 -27.41 20.27 -12.51
CA LEU A 367 -28.06 20.33 -11.21
C LEU A 367 -28.62 21.73 -10.98
N SER A 368 -29.92 21.81 -10.68
CA SER A 368 -30.55 23.06 -10.25
C SER A 368 -29.84 23.58 -8.99
N PRO A 369 -29.50 24.88 -8.91
CA PRO A 369 -28.84 25.47 -7.73
C PRO A 369 -29.62 25.28 -6.42
N SER A 370 -30.93 25.05 -6.51
CA SER A 370 -31.81 24.80 -5.36
C SER A 370 -31.72 23.37 -4.80
N VAL A 371 -31.09 22.44 -5.53
CA VAL A 371 -30.91 21.05 -5.08
C VAL A 371 -29.78 21.00 -4.06
N ALA A 372 -30.08 20.45 -2.88
CA ALA A 372 -29.10 20.20 -1.84
C ALA A 372 -28.09 19.14 -2.30
N HIS A 373 -26.92 19.59 -2.73
CA HIS A 373 -25.85 18.74 -3.24
C HIS A 373 -24.50 19.38 -2.92
N TRP A 374 -23.47 18.58 -2.59
CA TRP A 374 -22.12 19.08 -2.26
C TRP A 374 -21.53 19.98 -3.37
N PHE A 375 -21.90 19.72 -4.61
CA PHE A 375 -21.53 20.59 -5.73
C PHE A 375 -22.13 21.99 -5.55
N ASN A 376 -23.42 22.10 -5.20
CA ASN A 376 -24.13 23.37 -5.05
C ASN A 376 -23.88 24.07 -3.70
N ASP A 377 -23.47 23.31 -2.68
CA ASP A 377 -23.19 23.78 -1.32
C ASP A 377 -21.87 24.59 -1.21
N TYR A 378 -21.15 24.74 -2.32
CA TYR A 378 -19.98 25.61 -2.40
C TYR A 378 -20.37 27.11 -2.37
N ASN A 379 -19.78 27.86 -1.43
CA ASN A 379 -19.89 29.31 -1.36
C ASN A 379 -18.49 29.94 -1.12
N ALA A 380 -18.01 30.76 -2.06
CA ALA A 380 -16.70 31.39 -1.98
C ALA A 380 -16.55 32.38 -0.81
N VAL A 381 -17.66 32.97 -0.34
CA VAL A 381 -17.69 33.98 0.72
C VAL A 381 -17.73 33.33 2.10
N SER A 382 -18.59 32.32 2.29
CA SER A 382 -18.71 31.64 3.59
C SER A 382 -17.75 30.46 3.76
N ASN A 383 -17.19 29.94 2.67
CA ASN A 383 -16.23 28.83 2.68
C ASN A 383 -15.01 29.13 1.78
N PRO A 384 -14.17 30.10 2.16
CA PRO A 384 -13.01 30.49 1.38
C PRO A 384 -11.96 29.38 1.29
N ALA A 385 -11.90 28.43 2.22
CA ALA A 385 -10.98 27.31 2.10
C ALA A 385 -11.43 26.25 1.09
N GLY A 386 -12.67 26.29 0.61
CA GLY A 386 -13.10 25.61 -0.61
C GLY A 386 -12.88 26.44 -1.88
N SER A 387 -12.40 27.69 -1.79
CA SER A 387 -12.18 28.50 -2.98
C SER A 387 -11.16 27.83 -3.92
N ASN A 388 -11.38 27.96 -5.23
CA ASN A 388 -10.47 27.52 -6.30
C ASN A 388 -10.47 26.02 -6.67
N TRP A 389 -11.17 25.13 -5.96
CA TRP A 389 -11.20 23.72 -6.42
C TRP A 389 -11.92 23.60 -7.77
N ARG A 390 -12.99 24.37 -7.97
CA ARG A 390 -13.67 24.47 -9.27
C ARG A 390 -12.73 24.95 -10.36
N ASP A 391 -11.82 25.87 -10.04
CA ASP A 391 -10.88 26.40 -11.01
C ASP A 391 -9.98 25.32 -11.59
N GLN A 392 -9.58 24.36 -10.75
CA GLN A 392 -8.66 23.31 -11.11
C GLN A 392 -9.32 22.10 -11.77
N PHE A 393 -10.51 21.72 -11.30
CA PHE A 393 -11.16 20.51 -11.77
C PHE A 393 -12.15 20.77 -12.90
N ILE A 394 -12.68 22.01 -13.02
CA ILE A 394 -13.65 22.38 -14.06
C ILE A 394 -13.30 23.67 -14.83
N GLY A 395 -12.12 24.25 -14.63
CA GLY A 395 -11.57 25.31 -15.51
C GLY A 395 -12.08 26.71 -15.23
N GLY A 396 -12.30 27.07 -13.97
CA GLY A 396 -12.64 28.45 -13.57
C GLY A 396 -14.14 28.75 -13.56
N GLN A 397 -14.95 27.78 -13.93
CA GLN A 397 -16.38 27.99 -14.15
C GLN A 397 -17.11 28.01 -12.79
N ALA A 398 -17.35 29.22 -12.28
CA ALA A 398 -18.15 29.48 -11.07
C ALA A 398 -19.58 28.91 -11.21
N VAL A 399 -20.09 28.90 -12.44
CA VAL A 399 -21.36 28.31 -12.85
C VAL A 399 -21.05 27.52 -14.11
N CYS A 400 -21.56 26.29 -14.19
CA CYS A 400 -21.49 25.58 -15.45
C CYS A 400 -22.24 26.38 -16.54
N PRO A 401 -21.71 26.43 -17.77
CA PRO A 401 -22.26 27.27 -18.83
C PRO A 401 -23.71 26.96 -19.16
#